data_AF-A0A7W1YEE2-F1
#
_entry.id   AF-A0A7W1YEE2-F1
#
_cell.length_a   1.000
_cell.length_b   1.000
_cell.length_c   1.000
_cell.angle_alpha   90.00
_cell.angle_beta   90.00
_cell.angle_gamma   90.00
#
_symmetry.space_group_name_H-M   'P 1'
#
loop_
_entity.id
_entity.type
_entity.pdbx_description
1 polymer ?
#
loop_
_entity_poly.entity_id
_entity_poly.type
_entity_poly.pdbx_seq_one_letter_code
_entity_poly.pdbx_strand_id
1 'polypeptide(L)'
;MENTRSILVDVTKCIGCRSWEQACKEVHGFPLNTETKLSPTALTVIEERGDKFVRRMCMHCQEPARASVCLVGALKKTSAGPVTYDASKCIGCRYCLVACPFNVPRYEWSKLVPYVKKCDMCAERKRKAGNLPV
;
A
#
# COMPACT_ATOMS: atom_id res chain seq x y z
N MET A 1 -2.27 -23.20 -5.22
CA MET A 1 -1.94 -21.77 -5.37
C MET A 1 -0.65 -21.68 -6.17
N GLU A 2 -0.70 -21.66 -7.51
CA GLU A 2 0.50 -21.83 -8.34
C GLU A 2 1.01 -20.54 -9.03
N ASN A 3 0.47 -19.35 -8.70
CA ASN A 3 0.91 -18.11 -9.35
C ASN A 3 0.76 -16.83 -8.50
N THR A 4 0.96 -16.94 -7.18
CA THR A 4 0.89 -15.80 -6.25
C THR A 4 2.21 -15.03 -6.24
N ARG A 5 2.15 -13.70 -6.33
CA ARG A 5 3.33 -12.82 -6.35
C ARG A 5 3.59 -12.20 -4.98
N SER A 6 4.85 -11.90 -4.72
CA SER A 6 5.34 -11.27 -3.50
C SER A 6 6.39 -10.21 -3.82
N ILE A 7 6.60 -9.26 -2.91
CA ILE A 7 7.72 -8.31 -2.97
C ILE A 7 8.69 -8.69 -1.86
N LEU A 8 9.96 -8.90 -2.23
CA LEU A 8 11.05 -9.07 -1.29
C LEU A 8 11.78 -7.74 -1.14
N VAL A 9 11.93 -7.27 0.10
CA VAL A 9 12.74 -6.11 0.44
C VAL A 9 13.93 -6.58 1.27
N ASP A 10 15.12 -6.58 0.67
CA ASP A 10 16.36 -6.89 1.36
C ASP A 10 16.88 -5.63 2.07
N VAL A 11 16.63 -5.55 3.38
CA VAL A 11 17.03 -4.40 4.22
C VAL A 11 18.55 -4.29 4.39
N THR A 12 19.31 -5.36 4.14
CA THR A 12 20.78 -5.34 4.25
C THR A 12 21.44 -4.58 3.10
N LYS A 13 20.72 -4.45 1.97
CA LYS A 13 21.16 -3.73 0.77
C LYS A 13 20.52 -2.35 0.62
N CYS A 14 19.62 -1.98 1.52
CA CYS A 14 18.93 -0.70 1.44
C CYS A 14 19.88 0.43 1.86
N ILE A 15 20.15 1.36 0.94
CA ILE A 15 21.02 2.53 1.17
C ILE A 15 20.24 3.82 1.48
N GLY A 16 18.92 3.72 1.69
CA GLY A 16 18.11 4.89 2.02
C GLY A 16 17.92 5.92 0.90
N CYS A 17 18.12 5.55 -0.37
CA CYS A 17 18.05 6.48 -1.51
C CYS A 17 16.65 7.07 -1.80
N ARG A 18 15.59 6.54 -1.17
CA ARG A 18 14.18 6.97 -1.31
C ARG A 18 13.60 6.97 -2.74
N SER A 19 14.29 6.38 -3.72
CA SER A 19 13.79 6.29 -5.10
C SER A 19 12.44 5.57 -5.22
N TRP A 20 12.18 4.59 -4.36
CA TRP A 20 10.89 3.89 -4.26
C TRP A 20 9.73 4.82 -3.88
N GLU A 21 9.99 5.84 -3.04
CA GLU A 21 8.96 6.82 -2.65
C GLU A 21 8.57 7.68 -3.83
N GLN A 22 9.58 8.19 -4.55
CA GLN A 22 9.39 9.02 -5.71
C GLN A 22 8.70 8.25 -6.84
N ALA A 23 9.18 7.07 -7.20
CA ALA A 23 8.61 6.26 -8.26
C ALA A 23 7.14 5.86 -7.97
N CYS A 24 6.83 5.54 -6.71
CA CYS A 24 5.46 5.31 -6.29
C CYS A 24 4.59 6.56 -6.49
N LYS A 25 5.07 7.74 -6.07
CA LYS A 25 4.32 8.99 -6.24
C LYS A 25 4.09 9.33 -7.71
N GLU A 26 5.09 9.15 -8.56
CA GLU A 26 5.00 9.37 -10.01
C GLU A 26 3.94 8.47 -10.65
N VAL A 27 3.98 7.15 -10.37
CA VAL A 27 3.02 6.19 -10.93
C VAL A 27 1.58 6.48 -10.50
N HIS A 28 1.39 7.03 -9.30
CA HIS A 28 0.07 7.34 -8.77
C HIS A 28 -0.35 8.82 -8.98
N GLY A 29 0.49 9.66 -9.58
CA GLY A 29 0.22 11.08 -9.79
C GLY A 29 0.10 11.89 -8.50
N PHE A 30 0.85 11.51 -7.46
CA PHE A 30 0.85 12.22 -6.18
C PHE A 30 1.88 13.37 -6.16
N PRO A 31 1.71 14.37 -5.27
CA PRO A 31 2.71 15.41 -5.08
C PRO A 31 4.08 14.81 -4.73
N LEU A 32 5.13 15.30 -5.39
CA LEU A 32 6.51 14.80 -5.25
C LEU A 32 7.27 15.38 -4.04
N ASN A 33 6.54 16.00 -3.10
CA ASN A 33 7.12 16.45 -1.84
C ASN A 33 7.63 15.25 -1.01
N THR A 34 8.66 15.45 -0.20
CA THR A 34 9.12 14.41 0.73
C THR A 34 8.14 14.26 1.89
N GLU A 35 7.75 13.03 2.20
CA GLU A 35 6.90 12.68 3.34
C GLU A 35 7.57 11.55 4.13
N THR A 36 7.78 11.75 5.44
CA THR A 36 8.50 10.77 6.28
C THR A 36 7.60 9.70 6.88
N LYS A 37 6.28 9.81 6.66
CA LYS A 37 5.27 8.88 7.18
C LYS A 37 4.30 8.52 6.07
N LEU A 38 3.76 7.30 6.14
CA LEU A 38 2.67 6.91 5.26
C LEU A 38 1.51 7.90 5.37
N SER A 39 0.98 8.30 4.24
CA SER A 39 -0.15 9.23 4.11
C SER A 39 -1.06 8.80 2.95
N PRO A 40 -2.17 9.50 2.69
CA PRO A 40 -2.95 9.25 1.47
C PRO A 40 -2.19 9.46 0.16
N THR A 41 -1.09 10.22 0.18
CA THR A 41 -0.21 10.54 -0.97
C THR A 41 1.18 9.90 -0.89
N ALA A 42 1.50 9.21 0.20
CA ALA A 42 2.73 8.44 0.39
C ALA A 42 2.39 6.99 0.80
N LEU A 43 2.30 6.09 -0.19
CA LEU A 43 1.89 4.69 0.01
C LEU A 43 3.05 3.76 0.43
N THR A 44 4.27 4.26 0.28
CA THR A 44 5.51 3.66 0.75
C THR A 44 6.40 4.77 1.30
N VAL A 45 7.14 4.48 2.36
CA VAL A 45 8.16 5.38 2.93
C VAL A 45 9.36 4.57 3.41
N ILE A 46 10.55 5.17 3.40
CA ILE A 46 11.74 4.65 4.04
C ILE A 46 11.80 5.24 5.45
N GLU A 47 11.76 4.35 6.45
CA GLU A 47 12.00 4.68 7.85
C GLU A 47 13.46 4.39 8.19
N GLU A 48 14.13 5.34 8.82
CA GLU A 48 15.46 5.16 9.39
C GLU A 48 15.33 4.57 10.80
N ARG A 49 16.06 3.50 11.07
CA ARG A 49 16.05 2.77 12.34
C ARG A 49 17.48 2.44 12.75
N GLY A 50 18.13 3.38 13.43
CA GLY A 50 19.54 3.28 13.75
C GLY A 50 20.38 3.36 12.48
N ASP A 51 21.21 2.36 12.24
CA ASP A 51 22.08 2.22 11.06
C ASP A 51 21.36 1.61 9.83
N LYS A 52 20.06 1.33 9.94
CA LYS A 52 19.29 0.60 8.90
C LYS A 52 18.16 1.43 8.32
N PHE A 53 17.90 1.20 7.03
CA PHE A 53 16.77 1.75 6.31
C PHE A 53 15.72 0.66 6.04
N VAL A 54 14.48 0.92 6.47
CA VAL A 54 13.37 -0.02 6.34
C VAL A 54 12.27 0.57 5.48
N ARG A 55 11.96 -0.08 4.36
CA ARG A 55 10.81 0.29 3.54
C ARG A 55 9.52 -0.16 4.21
N ARG A 56 8.66 0.80 4.52
CA ARG A 56 7.32 0.57 5.07
C ARG A 56 6.27 0.74 3.99
N MET A 57 5.46 -0.30 3.78
CA MET A 57 4.34 -0.32 2.84
C MET A 57 3.32 -1.41 3.23
N CYS A 58 2.27 -1.59 2.44
CA CYS A 58 1.33 -2.70 2.63
C CYS A 58 2.02 -4.05 2.37
N MET A 59 1.95 -4.95 3.35
CA MET A 59 2.53 -6.30 3.24
C MET A 59 1.72 -7.27 2.37
N HIS A 60 0.52 -6.87 1.92
CA HIS A 60 -0.37 -7.72 1.11
C HIS A 60 -0.54 -9.15 1.66
N CYS A 61 -0.82 -9.23 2.96
CA CYS A 61 -0.93 -10.47 3.74
C CYS A 61 -1.69 -11.58 3.02
N GLN A 62 -1.30 -12.84 3.24
CA GLN A 62 -2.02 -13.99 2.67
C GLN A 62 -3.46 -14.06 3.18
N GLU A 63 -3.62 -13.85 4.49
CA GLU A 63 -4.92 -13.73 5.17
C GLU A 63 -5.09 -12.30 5.70
N PRO A 64 -5.58 -11.37 4.87
CA PRO A 64 -5.67 -9.97 5.27
C PRO A 64 -6.87 -9.75 6.20
N ALA A 65 -6.61 -9.56 7.50
CA ALA A 65 -7.63 -9.19 8.50
C ALA A 65 -8.53 -8.01 8.05
N ARG A 66 -7.94 -7.05 7.33
CA ARG A 66 -8.66 -5.90 6.76
C ARG A 66 -9.74 -6.26 5.74
N ALA A 67 -9.56 -7.36 5.00
CA ALA A 67 -10.59 -7.87 4.10
C ALA A 67 -11.71 -8.55 4.92
N SER A 68 -11.34 -9.33 5.94
CA SER A 68 -12.30 -10.02 6.82
C SER A 68 -13.23 -9.07 7.58
N VAL A 69 -12.73 -7.91 8.02
CA VAL A 69 -13.56 -6.90 8.73
C VAL A 69 -14.36 -5.97 7.79
N CYS A 70 -14.17 -6.08 6.48
CA CYS A 70 -14.81 -5.18 5.53
C CYS A 70 -16.24 -5.64 5.23
N LEU A 71 -17.22 -5.01 5.89
CA LEU A 71 -18.65 -5.34 5.78
C LEU A 71 -19.20 -5.34 4.34
N VAL A 72 -18.61 -4.52 3.47
CA VAL A 72 -19.06 -4.27 2.10
C VAL A 72 -18.16 -4.91 1.03
N GLY A 73 -17.15 -5.67 1.47
CA GLY A 73 -16.22 -6.34 0.56
C GLY A 73 -15.42 -5.39 -0.35
N ALA A 74 -15.15 -4.17 0.11
CA ALA A 74 -14.31 -3.19 -0.59
C ALA A 74 -12.82 -3.59 -0.60
N LEU A 75 -12.38 -4.42 0.34
CA LEU A 75 -11.01 -4.98 0.37
C LEU A 75 -11.06 -6.47 0.06
N LYS A 76 -10.25 -6.92 -0.90
CA LYS A 76 -10.21 -8.34 -1.30
C LYS A 76 -8.79 -8.81 -1.56
N LYS A 77 -8.49 -10.04 -1.16
CA LYS A 77 -7.27 -10.75 -1.57
C LYS A 77 -7.50 -11.31 -2.98
N THR A 78 -6.61 -10.99 -3.91
CA THR A 78 -6.62 -11.56 -5.25
C THR A 78 -5.76 -12.82 -5.28
N SER A 79 -6.08 -13.75 -6.17
CA SER A 79 -5.27 -14.97 -6.40
C SER A 79 -3.83 -14.67 -6.84
N ALA A 80 -3.63 -13.53 -7.50
CA ALA A 80 -2.33 -13.05 -7.93
C ALA A 80 -1.44 -12.52 -6.78
N GLY A 81 -1.99 -12.34 -5.58
CA GLY A 81 -1.25 -11.89 -4.39
C GLY A 81 -1.67 -10.53 -3.83
N PRO A 82 -1.91 -9.49 -4.63
CA PRO A 82 -2.33 -8.19 -4.11
C PRO A 82 -3.62 -8.26 -3.30
N VAL A 83 -3.71 -7.38 -2.30
CA VAL A 83 -4.93 -7.06 -1.57
C VAL A 83 -5.43 -5.76 -2.17
N THR A 84 -6.47 -5.81 -2.99
CA THR A 84 -7.00 -4.67 -3.73
C THR A 84 -8.06 -3.93 -2.92
N TYR A 85 -8.30 -2.67 -3.28
CA TYR A 85 -9.29 -1.81 -2.66
C TYR A 85 -10.20 -1.22 -3.75
N ASP A 86 -11.50 -1.45 -3.62
CA ASP A 86 -12.55 -0.93 -4.49
C ASP A 86 -13.26 0.23 -3.78
N ALA A 87 -12.94 1.45 -4.20
CA ALA A 87 -13.48 2.66 -3.60
C ALA A 87 -15.01 2.79 -3.79
N SER A 88 -15.58 2.22 -4.87
CA SER A 88 -17.01 2.33 -5.18
C SER A 88 -17.91 1.64 -4.14
N LYS A 89 -17.36 0.67 -3.40
CA LYS A 89 -18.07 -0.07 -2.36
C LYS A 89 -17.83 0.48 -0.97
N CYS A 90 -16.81 1.31 -0.79
CA CYS A 90 -16.36 1.71 0.53
C CYS A 90 -17.33 2.71 1.16
N ILE A 91 -17.85 2.36 2.34
CA ILE A 91 -18.72 3.23 3.14
C ILE A 91 -17.97 4.06 4.18
N GLY A 92 -16.63 4.03 4.18
CA GLY A 92 -15.83 4.87 5.07
C GLY A 92 -15.88 4.50 6.56
N CYS A 93 -16.25 3.26 6.93
CA CYS A 93 -16.35 2.83 8.34
C CYS A 93 -15.01 2.74 9.09
N ARG A 94 -13.88 2.76 8.38
CA ARG A 94 -12.50 2.78 8.92
C ARG A 94 -12.08 1.56 9.74
N TYR A 95 -12.86 0.49 9.83
CA TYR A 95 -12.46 -0.73 10.55
C TYR A 95 -11.16 -1.34 10.02
N CYS A 96 -10.89 -1.18 8.73
CA CYS A 96 -9.64 -1.62 8.11
C CYS A 96 -8.39 -0.87 8.62
N LEU A 97 -8.52 0.32 9.20
CA LEU A 97 -7.41 1.03 9.84
C LEU A 97 -7.01 0.32 11.13
N VAL A 98 -7.99 0.00 11.97
CA VAL A 98 -7.80 -0.66 13.27
C VAL A 98 -7.36 -2.11 13.10
N ALA A 99 -7.95 -2.84 12.14
CA ALA A 99 -7.64 -4.24 11.91
C ALA A 99 -6.25 -4.50 11.29
N CYS A 100 -5.51 -3.45 10.92
CA CYS A 100 -4.19 -3.62 10.34
C CYS A 100 -3.11 -3.76 11.42
N PRO A 101 -2.45 -4.92 11.60
CA PRO A 101 -1.37 -5.05 12.58
C PRO A 101 -0.17 -4.13 12.25
N PHE A 102 0.05 -3.83 10.97
CA PHE A 102 1.14 -2.97 10.50
C PHE A 102 0.81 -1.46 10.50
N ASN A 103 -0.41 -1.08 10.87
CA ASN A 103 -0.91 0.30 10.81
C ASN A 103 -0.58 1.03 9.48
N VAL A 104 -0.87 0.38 8.34
CA VAL A 104 -0.54 0.87 6.99
C VAL A 104 -1.64 1.74 6.36
N PRO A 105 -2.94 1.39 6.44
CA PRO A 105 -3.96 2.16 5.74
C PRO A 105 -4.02 3.60 6.23
N ARG A 106 -4.19 4.53 5.30
CA ARG A 106 -4.35 5.96 5.57
C ARG A 106 -5.69 6.42 5.01
N TYR A 107 -6.28 7.41 5.64
CA TYR A 107 -7.61 7.90 5.28
C TYR A 107 -7.52 9.36 4.86
N GLU A 108 -8.26 9.74 3.83
CA GLU A 108 -8.27 11.08 3.26
C GLU A 108 -9.12 12.04 4.11
N TRP A 109 -8.66 12.38 5.32
CA TRP A 109 -9.40 13.21 6.28
C TRP A 109 -9.86 14.57 5.75
N SER A 110 -9.14 15.14 4.78
CA SER A 110 -9.40 16.47 4.23
C SER A 110 -10.37 16.48 3.04
N LYS A 111 -10.83 15.32 2.55
CA LYS A 111 -11.72 15.24 1.39
C LYS A 111 -13.18 15.11 1.80
N LEU A 112 -14.07 15.75 1.02
CA LEU A 112 -15.53 15.62 1.17
C LEU A 112 -16.00 14.18 0.99
N VAL A 113 -15.36 13.45 0.05
CA VAL A 113 -15.59 12.02 -0.16
C VAL A 113 -14.29 11.28 0.17
N PRO A 114 -14.08 10.94 1.45
CA PRO A 114 -12.82 10.42 1.94
C PRO A 114 -12.69 8.91 1.74
N TYR A 115 -11.59 8.47 1.15
CA TYR A 115 -11.30 7.05 0.95
C TYR A 115 -10.04 6.60 1.68
N VAL A 116 -9.94 5.28 1.82
CA VAL A 116 -8.73 4.63 2.35
C VAL A 116 -7.71 4.49 1.23
N LYS A 117 -6.47 4.84 1.52
CA LYS A 117 -5.30 4.70 0.66
C LYS A 117 -4.29 3.77 1.33
N LYS A 118 -3.62 2.97 0.50
CA LYS A 118 -2.51 2.08 0.85
C LYS A 118 -1.84 1.61 -0.44
N CYS A 119 -0.65 1.05 -0.33
CA CYS A 119 -0.02 0.34 -1.46
C CYS A 119 -1.00 -0.71 -2.04
N ASP A 120 -1.10 -0.71 -3.36
CA ASP A 120 -1.94 -1.57 -4.18
C ASP A 120 -1.12 -2.63 -4.94
N MET A 121 0.18 -2.74 -4.62
CA MET A 121 1.16 -3.59 -5.30
C MET A 121 1.27 -3.30 -6.80
N CYS A 122 0.93 -2.08 -7.23
CA CYS A 122 0.84 -1.68 -8.64
C CYS A 122 0.03 -2.67 -9.49
N ALA A 123 -1.03 -3.26 -8.91
CA ALA A 123 -1.80 -4.34 -9.54
C ALA A 123 -2.31 -3.95 -10.94
N GLU A 124 -2.77 -2.70 -11.09
CA GLU A 124 -3.25 -2.16 -12.37
C GLU A 124 -2.14 -2.01 -13.41
N ARG A 125 -0.98 -1.48 -13.00
CA ARG A 125 0.20 -1.32 -13.86
C ARG A 125 0.67 -2.67 -14.40
N LYS A 126 0.67 -3.69 -13.54
CA LYS A 126 1.03 -5.05 -13.94
C LYS A 126 -0.02 -5.66 -14.86
N ARG A 127 -1.32 -5.45 -14.59
CA ARG A 127 -2.42 -5.96 -15.44
C ARG A 127 -2.41 -5.35 -16.84
N LYS A 128 -2.14 -4.05 -16.96
CA LYS A 128 -2.18 -3.33 -18.24
C LYS A 128 -0.91 -3.48 -19.08
N ALA A 129 0.26 -3.40 -18.46
CA ALA A 129 1.53 -3.28 -19.18
C ALA A 129 2.56 -4.38 -18.85
N GLY A 130 2.21 -5.35 -17.99
CA GLY A 130 3.17 -6.39 -17.57
C GLY A 130 4.34 -5.86 -16.73
N ASN A 131 4.35 -4.59 -16.35
CA ASN A 131 5.43 -3.95 -15.61
C ASN A 131 5.45 -4.33 -14.13
N LEU A 132 6.66 -4.46 -13.55
CA LEU A 132 6.85 -4.77 -12.13
C LEU A 132 6.42 -3.61 -11.21
N PRO A 133 6.11 -3.88 -9.93
CA PRO A 133 5.87 -2.84 -8.94
C PRO A 133 7.08 -1.93 -8.73
N VAL A 134 6.82 -0.67 -8.38
CA VAL A 134 7.81 0.32 -7.92
C VAL A 134 7.67 0.59 -6.43
#